data_AF-A0A0M3HH57-F1
#
_entry.id   AF-A0A0M3HH57-F1
#
_cell.length_a   1.000
_cell.length_b   1.000
_cell.length_c   1.000
_cell.angle_alpha   90.00
_cell.angle_beta   90.00
_cell.angle_gamma   90.00
#
_symmetry.space_group_name_H-M   'P 1'
#
loop_
_entity.id
_entity.type
_entity.pdbx_description
1 polymer ?
#
loop_
_entity_poly.entity_id
_entity_poly.type
_entity_poly.pdbx_seq_one_letter_code
_entity_poly.pdbx_strand_id
1 'polypeptide(L)' 'MCLYWRKKSANYADSFRLLNKTPYKFDRQIAGFKTIYEGLTFVTVRGAGHMAPQWRAPQMYYVIQQFLLNHPI' A
#
# COMPACT_ATOMS: atom_id res chain seq x y z
N MET A 1 -4.10 -8.00 7.92
CA MET A 1 -3.22 -7.95 9.11
C MET A 1 -1.92 -7.31 8.68
N CYS A 2 -1.51 -6.28 9.41
CA CYS A 2 -0.32 -5.47 9.13
C CYS A 2 0.95 -6.22 9.54
N LEU A 3 1.90 -6.34 8.63
CA LEU A 3 3.31 -6.56 8.97
C LEU A 3 3.91 -5.17 9.27
N TYR A 4 4.46 -5.02 10.47
CA TYR A 4 5.19 -3.85 10.96
C TYR A 4 6.69 -4.12 10.92
N TRP A 5 7.53 -3.12 10.61
CA TRP A 5 8.90 -2.83 11.11
C TRP A 5 9.33 -1.55 10.35
N ARG A 6 9.72 -0.40 10.91
CA ARG A 6 10.55 -0.04 12.08
C ARG A 6 10.11 1.32 12.64
N LYS A 7 10.00 1.43 13.98
CA LYS A 7 9.60 2.65 14.71
C LYS A 7 10.80 3.61 14.79
N LYS A 8 10.64 4.87 14.36
CA LYS A 8 11.46 5.97 14.88
C LYS A 8 10.54 7.04 15.45
N SER A 9 10.76 7.29 16.74
CA SER A 9 10.42 8.43 17.59
C SER A 9 9.39 9.44 17.08
N ALA A 10 8.34 9.61 17.88
CA ALA A 10 7.34 10.66 17.77
C ALA A 10 7.99 12.05 17.75
N ASN A 11 7.93 12.74 16.61
CA ASN A 11 7.94 14.20 16.40
C ASN A 11 7.75 14.51 14.88
N TYR A 12 6.74 13.89 14.25
CA TYR A 12 6.41 14.03 12.82
C TYR A 12 4.90 13.79 12.61
N ALA A 13 4.04 14.38 13.43
CA ALA A 13 2.61 14.08 13.40
C ALA A 13 1.81 14.95 12.40
N ASP A 14 2.35 16.08 11.93
CA ASP A 14 1.59 17.04 11.11
C ASP A 14 2.02 17.16 9.64
N SER A 15 3.21 16.69 9.26
CA SER A 15 3.64 16.59 7.84
C SER A 15 3.10 15.36 7.12
N PHE A 16 2.65 14.34 7.86
CA PHE A 16 2.05 13.11 7.31
C PHE A 16 0.65 13.33 6.71
N ARG A 17 0.00 14.47 7.01
CA ARG A 17 -1.33 14.81 6.50
C ARG A 17 -1.34 15.26 5.04
N LEU A 18 -0.20 15.58 4.44
CA LEU A 18 -0.11 16.09 3.06
C LEU A 18 0.08 15.00 2.00
N LEU A 19 0.40 13.76 2.38
CA LEU A 19 0.51 12.65 1.45
C LEU A 19 -0.85 11.98 1.28
N ASN A 20 -1.65 12.56 0.37
CA ASN A 20 -3.01 12.12 0.09
C ASN A 20 -3.07 10.61 -0.15
N LYS A 21 -3.77 9.92 0.74
CA LYS A 21 -4.15 8.52 0.60
C LYS A 21 -5.06 8.39 -0.62
N THR A 22 -4.55 7.80 -1.70
CA THR A 22 -5.27 7.67 -2.98
C THR A 22 -5.76 6.23 -3.16
N PRO A 23 -7.01 6.00 -3.60
CA PRO A 23 -7.47 4.66 -3.91
C PRO A 23 -6.83 4.17 -5.21
N TYR A 24 -6.41 2.89 -5.25
CA TYR A 24 -6.03 2.25 -6.51
C TYR A 24 -7.07 1.20 -6.90
N LYS A 25 -7.20 0.98 -8.21
CA LYS A 25 -8.21 0.10 -8.78
C LYS A 25 -7.56 -1.14 -9.38
N PHE A 26 -8.21 -2.28 -9.17
CA PHE A 26 -7.92 -3.53 -9.86
C PHE A 26 -9.26 -4.06 -10.40
N ASP A 27 -9.30 -4.39 -11.68
CA ASP A 27 -10.51 -4.86 -12.37
C ASP A 27 -11.75 -3.97 -12.11
N ARG A 28 -11.59 -2.66 -12.32
CA ARG A 28 -12.65 -1.62 -12.12
C ARG A 28 -13.15 -1.48 -10.68
N GLN A 29 -12.61 -2.22 -9.72
CA GLN A 29 -12.96 -2.13 -8.30
C GLN A 29 -11.80 -1.54 -7.50
N ILE A 30 -12.11 -0.85 -6.41
CA ILE A 30 -11.08 -0.32 -5.50
C ILE A 30 -10.47 -1.50 -4.73
N ALA A 31 -9.24 -1.87 -5.09
CA ALA A 31 -8.51 -2.95 -4.44
C ALA A 31 -7.81 -2.50 -3.15
N GLY A 32 -7.67 -1.19 -2.94
CA GLY A 32 -7.18 -0.64 -1.68
C GLY A 32 -6.73 0.80 -1.82
N PHE A 33 -5.82 1.21 -0.95
CA PHE A 33 -5.27 2.56 -0.93
C PHE A 33 -3.75 2.54 -0.95
N LYS A 34 -3.17 3.53 -1.61
CA LYS A 34 -1.75 3.82 -1.61
C LYS A 34 -1.48 5.16 -0.94
N THR A 35 -0.35 5.24 -0.26
CA THR A 35 0.24 6.49 0.23
C THR A 35 1.68 6.51 -0.23
N ILE A 36 2.02 7.50 -1.04
CA ILE A 36 3.37 7.68 -1.57
C ILE A 36 4.14 8.53 -0.56
N TYR A 37 5.35 8.15 -0.21
CA TYR A 37 6.31 8.93 0.55
C TYR A 37 7.57 9.12 -0.30
N GLU A 38 8.46 9.99 0.15
CA GLU A 38 9.78 10.14 -0.45
C GLU A 38 10.59 8.83 -0.28
N GLY A 39 10.70 8.05 -1.36
CA GLY A 39 11.45 6.78 -1.38
C GLY A 39 10.70 5.55 -0.83
N LEU A 40 9.42 5.67 -0.48
CA LEU A 40 8.62 4.54 -0.01
C LEU A 40 7.18 4.66 -0.50
N THR A 41 6.60 3.57 -0.99
CA THR A 41 5.16 3.50 -1.28
C THR A 41 4.50 2.52 -0.33
N PHE A 42 3.54 3.00 0.47
CA PHE A 42 2.74 2.16 1.35
C PHE A 42 1.44 1.79 0.64
N VAL A 43 1.16 0.50 0.51
CA VAL A 43 -0.03 -0.02 -0.15
C VAL A 43 -0.83 -0.88 0.83
N THR A 44 -2.14 -0.67 0.83
CA THR A 44 -3.10 -1.52 1.55
C THR A 44 -3.88 -2.35 0.56
N VAL A 45 -4.13 -3.63 0.84
CA VAL A 45 -4.98 -4.49 0.02
C VAL A 45 -6.27 -4.77 0.77
N ARG A 46 -7.39 -4.33 0.22
CA ARG A 46 -8.71 -4.42 0.84
C ARG A 46 -9.16 -5.88 0.87
N GLY A 47 -9.62 -6.33 2.04
CA GLY A 47 -10.08 -7.72 2.21
C GLY A 47 -8.94 -8.75 2.21
N ALA A 48 -7.70 -8.32 2.43
CA ALA A 48 -6.56 -9.21 2.66
C ALA A 48 -6.35 -9.44 4.17
N GLY A 49 -6.16 -10.71 4.55
CA GLY A 49 -5.82 -11.13 5.91
C GLY A 49 -4.35 -10.86 6.28
N HIS A 50 -3.77 -11.67 7.16
CA HIS A 50 -2.33 -11.59 7.48
C HIS A 50 -1.46 -12.02 6.30
N MET A 51 -1.94 -13.01 5.55
CA MET A 51 -1.28 -13.49 4.33
C MET A 51 -1.99 -12.90 3.12
N ALA A 52 -1.68 -11.64 2.78
CA ALA A 52 -2.29 -10.99 1.63
C ALA A 52 -2.23 -11.79 0.31
N PRO A 53 -1.12 -12.46 -0.06
CA PRO A 53 -1.09 -13.27 -1.28
C PRO A 53 -2.00 -14.50 -1.21
N GLN A 54 -2.32 -15.03 -0.02
CA GLN A 54 -3.25 -16.16 0.13
C GLN A 54 -4.70 -15.73 -0.12
N TRP A 55 -5.11 -14.59 0.45
CA TRP A 55 -6.51 -14.15 0.44
C TRP A 55 -6.87 -13.31 -0.80
N ARG A 56 -5.89 -12.60 -1.35
CA ARG A 56 -6.05 -11.63 -2.44
C ARG A 56 -4.91 -11.75 -3.44
N ALA A 57 -4.66 -12.99 -3.91
CA ALA A 57 -3.56 -13.30 -4.83
C ALA A 57 -3.54 -12.39 -6.07
N PRO A 58 -4.67 -12.13 -6.77
CA PRO A 58 -4.65 -11.30 -7.99
C PRO A 58 -4.26 -9.85 -7.71
N GLN A 59 -4.79 -9.26 -6.63
CA GLN A 59 -4.50 -7.88 -6.25
C GLN A 59 -3.05 -7.73 -5.77
N MET A 60 -2.55 -8.71 -5.02
CA MET A 60 -1.16 -8.72 -4.57
C MET A 60 -0.18 -8.91 -5.74
N TYR A 61 -0.50 -9.80 -6.68
CA TYR A 61 0.32 -10.00 -7.87
C TYR A 61 0.44 -8.70 -8.67
N TYR A 62 -0.67 -7.99 -8.88
CA TYR A 62 -0.67 -6.69 -9.55
C TYR A 62 0.25 -5.68 -8.84
N VAL A 63 0.11 -5.53 -7.51
CA VAL A 63 0.93 -4.61 -6.70
C VAL A 63 2.41 -4.95 -6.79
N ILE A 64 2.77 -6.24 -6.68
CA ILE A 64 4.17 -6.70 -6.78
C ILE A 64 4.71 -6.44 -8.18
N GLN A 65 3.94 -6.73 -9.23
CA GLN A 65 4.35 -6.50 -10.61
C GLN A 65 4.59 -5.01 -10.88
N GLN A 66 3.71 -4.12 -10.43
CA GLN A 66 3.91 -2.67 -10.58
C GLN A 66 5.17 -2.20 -9.82
N PHE A 67 5.41 -2.74 -8.62
CA PHE A 67 6.61 -2.46 -7.85
C PHE A 67 7.88 -2.85 -8.60
N LEU A 68 7.93 -4.07 -9.17
CA LEU A 68 9.09 -4.55 -9.92
C LEU A 68 9.34 -3.75 -11.21
N LEU A 69 8.28 -3.24 -11.83
CA LEU A 69 8.37 -2.41 -13.04
C LEU A 69 8.61 -0.92 -12.74
N ASN A 70 8.72 -0.52 -11.47
CA ASN A 70 8.74 0.89 -11.04
C ASN A 70 7.56 1.71 -11.61
N HIS A 71 6.41 1.06 -11.77
CA HIS A 71 5.20 1.70 -12.24
C HIS A 71 4.34 2.21 -11.07
N PRO A 72 3.66 3.35 -11.24
CA PRO A 72 2.73 3.83 -10.23
C PRO A 72 1.48 2.93 -10.17
N ILE A 73 1.19 2.41 -8.96
CA ILE A 73 -0.04 1.63 -8.64
C ILE A 73 -1.27 2.52 -8.64
#